data_AF-A0A261CN06-F1
#
_entry.id   AF-A0A261CN06-F1
#
_cell.length_a   1.000
_cell.length_b   1.000
_cell.length_c   1.000
_cell.angle_alpha   90.00
_cell.angle_beta   90.00
_cell.angle_gamma   90.00
#
_symmetry.space_group_name_H-M   'P 1'
#
loop_
_entity.id
_entity.type
_entity.pdbx_description
1 polymer ?
#
loop_
_entity_poly.entity_id
_entity_poly.type
_entity_poly.pdbx_seq_one_letter_code
_entity_poly.pdbx_strand_id
1 'polypeptide(L)'
;MLKWFTVTIVSTLVAVGLSEINTQTDALQQHDRLHRCWEPVDPKNDTSGHRLSEPIYRYCSVMAVHGNYKVLHPFGVEEESDDYTHVDAIFGTISSRYSILNVCLQEAMAFQGPSRPAQVTLRCLCREDGCNLPTDLVSYLEFNTNPIPTEQFP
;
A
#
# COMPACT_ATOMS: atom_id res chain seq x y z
N MET A 1 -26.34 -11.44 -59.50
CA MET A 1 -27.01 -10.95 -58.27
C MET A 1 -25.97 -10.88 -57.17
N LEU A 2 -25.52 -9.68 -56.79
CA LEU A 2 -24.50 -9.50 -55.76
C LEU A 2 -25.21 -9.06 -54.46
N LYS A 3 -25.21 -9.92 -53.44
CA LYS A 3 -25.77 -9.59 -52.11
C LYS A 3 -24.72 -8.84 -51.31
N TRP A 4 -25.05 -7.62 -50.93
CA TRP A 4 -24.27 -6.82 -49.99
C TRP A 4 -24.65 -7.26 -48.57
N PHE A 5 -23.66 -7.65 -47.77
CA PHE A 5 -23.85 -7.90 -46.34
C PHE A 5 -23.51 -6.63 -45.58
N THR A 6 -24.51 -6.05 -44.92
CA THR A 6 -24.32 -4.93 -44.02
C THR A 6 -23.79 -5.47 -42.70
N VAL A 7 -22.56 -5.11 -42.33
CA VAL A 7 -21.99 -5.42 -41.01
C VAL A 7 -22.38 -4.29 -40.06
N THR A 8 -23.19 -4.60 -39.06
CA THR A 8 -23.57 -3.65 -38.01
C THR A 8 -22.64 -3.85 -36.82
N ILE A 9 -21.75 -2.89 -36.59
CA ILE A 9 -20.89 -2.88 -35.40
C ILE A 9 -21.69 -2.24 -34.26
N VAL A 10 -22.08 -3.05 -33.27
CA VAL A 10 -22.72 -2.58 -32.04
C VAL A 10 -21.60 -2.31 -31.03
N SER A 11 -21.19 -1.05 -30.90
CA SER A 11 -20.32 -0.62 -29.80
C SER A 11 -21.16 -0.35 -28.56
N THR A 12 -21.18 -1.29 -27.63
CA THR A 12 -21.66 -1.04 -26.26
C THR A 12 -20.60 -0.24 -25.51
N LEU A 13 -20.84 1.06 -25.34
CA LEU A 13 -20.15 1.88 -24.35
C LEU A 13 -20.57 1.41 -22.97
N VAL A 14 -19.71 0.61 -22.32
CA VAL A 14 -19.81 0.38 -20.88
C VAL A 14 -19.28 1.64 -20.22
N ALA A 15 -20.19 2.52 -19.77
CA ALA A 15 -19.84 3.57 -18.85
C ALA A 15 -19.42 2.89 -17.54
N VAL A 16 -18.12 2.68 -17.35
CA VAL A 16 -17.56 2.36 -16.05
C VAL A 16 -17.81 3.60 -15.21
N GLY A 17 -18.89 3.58 -14.43
CA GLY A 17 -19.19 4.66 -13.50
C GLY A 17 -18.01 4.80 -12.56
N LEU A 18 -17.25 5.89 -12.70
CA LEU A 18 -16.25 6.31 -11.72
C LEU A 18 -17.02 6.75 -10.48
N SER A 19 -17.37 5.77 -9.64
CA SER A 19 -17.82 6.01 -8.30
C SER A 19 -16.60 6.47 -7.51
N GLU A 20 -16.54 7.74 -7.12
CA GLU A 20 -15.65 8.19 -6.06
C GLU A 20 -16.03 7.43 -4.78
N ILE A 21 -15.37 6.31 -4.53
CA ILE A 21 -15.46 5.62 -3.25
C ILE A 21 -14.57 6.37 -2.27
N ASN A 22 -15.11 6.68 -1.09
CA ASN A 22 -14.28 7.26 -0.04
C ASN A 22 -13.29 6.20 0.47
N THR A 23 -12.20 6.67 1.09
CA THR A 23 -11.11 5.80 1.60
C THR A 23 -11.62 4.70 2.52
N GLN A 24 -12.64 4.98 3.33
CA GLN A 24 -13.26 3.98 4.20
C GLN A 24 -13.92 2.84 3.40
N THR A 25 -14.62 3.16 2.32
CA THR A 25 -15.30 2.19 1.47
C THR A 25 -14.29 1.38 0.69
N ASP A 26 -13.22 2.01 0.20
CA ASP A 26 -12.12 1.31 -0.46
C ASP A 26 -11.45 0.32 0.50
N ALA A 27 -11.11 0.76 1.71
CA ALA A 27 -10.58 -0.08 2.77
C ALA A 27 -11.41 -1.33 3.05
N LEU A 28 -12.72 -1.13 3.17
CA LEU A 28 -13.67 -2.22 3.38
C LEU A 28 -13.69 -3.21 2.21
N GLN A 29 -13.53 -2.74 0.97
CA GLN A 29 -13.51 -3.58 -0.22
C GLN A 29 -12.18 -4.30 -0.43
N GLN A 30 -11.09 -3.72 0.07
CA GLN A 30 -9.73 -4.25 -0.08
C GLN A 30 -9.26 -5.09 1.11
N HIS A 31 -9.98 -5.08 2.24
CA HIS A 31 -9.58 -5.73 3.50
C HIS A 31 -8.99 -7.16 3.37
N ASP A 32 -9.57 -7.99 2.50
CA ASP A 32 -9.16 -9.40 2.33
C ASP A 32 -8.31 -9.64 1.08
N ARG A 33 -7.90 -8.58 0.38
CA ARG A 33 -7.09 -8.66 -0.84
C ARG A 33 -5.60 -8.70 -0.50
N LEU A 34 -4.84 -9.19 -1.46
CA LEU A 34 -3.38 -9.08 -1.46
C LEU A 34 -2.98 -7.86 -2.30
N HIS A 35 -1.95 -7.17 -1.83
CA HIS A 35 -1.47 -5.89 -2.32
C HIS A 35 -0.16 -6.02 -3.08
N ARG A 36 0.03 -5.08 -4.00
CA ARG A 36 1.30 -4.84 -4.65
C ARG A 36 2.08 -3.83 -3.84
N CYS A 37 3.25 -4.23 -3.36
CA CYS A 37 4.11 -3.34 -2.59
C CYS A 37 5.31 -2.92 -3.42
N TRP A 38 5.88 -1.76 -3.10
CA TRP A 38 7.12 -1.30 -3.71
C TRP A 38 8.25 -2.11 -3.11
N GLU A 39 8.97 -2.84 -3.94
CA GLU A 39 10.14 -3.62 -3.57
C GLU A 39 11.38 -3.03 -4.22
N PRO A 40 12.55 -3.08 -3.55
CA PRO A 40 13.80 -2.77 -4.20
C PRO A 40 14.01 -3.73 -5.38
N VAL A 41 14.45 -3.19 -6.52
CA VAL A 41 14.78 -4.03 -7.69
C VAL A 41 15.96 -4.95 -7.37
N ASP A 42 16.96 -4.43 -6.65
CA ASP A 42 18.07 -5.19 -6.08
C ASP A 42 18.25 -4.81 -4.59
N PRO A 43 17.98 -5.73 -3.64
CA PRO A 43 18.13 -5.50 -2.21
C PRO A 43 19.55 -5.12 -1.75
N LYS A 44 20.56 -5.33 -2.60
CA LYS A 44 21.96 -4.99 -2.32
C LYS A 44 22.40 -3.67 -2.97
N ASN A 45 21.53 -3.07 -3.77
CA ASN A 45 21.84 -1.87 -4.53
C ASN A 45 20.68 -0.86 -4.48
N ASP A 46 20.76 0.06 -3.52
CA ASP A 46 19.76 1.12 -3.30
C ASP A 46 19.56 2.06 -4.50
N THR A 47 20.50 2.09 -5.46
CA THR A 47 20.38 2.90 -6.69
C THR A 47 19.55 2.23 -7.78
N SER A 48 19.20 0.95 -7.61
CA SER A 48 18.40 0.18 -8.58
C SER A 48 16.94 0.62 -8.65
N GLY A 49 16.49 1.44 -7.71
CA GLY A 49 15.11 1.91 -7.62
C GLY A 49 14.16 0.84 -7.10
N HIS A 50 12.86 1.06 -7.32
CA HIS A 50 11.80 0.18 -6.83
C HIS A 50 10.87 -0.24 -7.98
N ARG A 51 10.22 -1.39 -7.80
CA ARG A 51 9.15 -1.90 -8.67
C ARG A 51 7.97 -2.37 -7.83
N LEU A 52 6.79 -2.44 -8.42
CA LEU A 52 5.66 -3.12 -7.77
C LEU A 52 5.85 -4.64 -7.80
N SER A 53 5.49 -5.28 -6.69
CA SER A 53 5.41 -6.73 -6.56
C SER A 53 4.18 -7.30 -7.29
N GLU A 54 4.11 -8.62 -7.37
CA GLU A 54 2.81 -9.29 -7.56
C GLU A 54 1.90 -9.05 -6.33
N PRO A 55 0.57 -9.17 -6.45
CA PRO A 55 -0.34 -8.97 -5.33
C PRO A 55 -0.28 -10.17 -4.38
N ILE A 56 0.76 -10.21 -3.53
CA ILE A 56 1.06 -11.35 -2.65
C ILE A 56 1.14 -11.00 -1.16
N TYR A 57 1.18 -9.71 -0.83
CA TYR A 57 1.29 -9.24 0.55
C TYR A 57 -0.05 -8.81 1.11
N ARG A 58 -0.35 -9.09 2.38
CA ARG A 58 -1.49 -8.43 3.05
C ARG A 58 -1.18 -7.00 3.46
N TYR A 59 0.08 -6.72 3.75
CA TYR A 59 0.52 -5.41 4.19
C TYR A 59 1.69 -4.91 3.35
N CYS A 60 1.68 -3.63 3.06
CA CYS A 60 2.91 -2.91 2.78
C CYS A 60 3.41 -2.26 4.08
N SER A 61 4.68 -1.91 4.09
CA SER A 61 5.34 -1.25 5.20
C SER A 61 6.20 -0.11 4.68
N VAL A 62 6.21 0.97 5.44
CA VAL A 62 7.00 2.17 5.18
C VAL A 62 7.81 2.48 6.44
N MET A 63 9.15 2.42 6.33
CA MET A 63 10.05 2.74 7.44
C MET A 63 10.74 4.08 7.24
N ALA A 64 10.70 4.95 8.24
CA ALA A 64 11.41 6.22 8.25
C ALA A 64 12.68 6.14 9.10
N VAL A 65 13.82 6.55 8.54
CA VAL A 65 15.09 6.59 9.28
C VAL A 65 15.02 7.64 10.39
N HIS A 66 15.41 7.27 11.61
CA HIS A 66 15.45 8.21 12.72
C HIS A 66 16.33 9.42 12.43
N GLY A 67 15.76 10.60 12.66
CA GLY A 67 16.42 11.88 12.34
C GLY A 67 16.35 12.27 10.86
N ASN A 68 15.81 11.42 9.99
CA ASN A 68 15.58 11.73 8.57
C ASN A 68 14.28 11.11 8.04
N TYR A 69 13.15 11.71 8.41
CA TYR A 69 11.81 11.29 7.99
C TYR A 69 11.51 11.51 6.49
N LYS A 70 12.48 12.00 5.72
CA LYS A 70 12.37 12.15 4.26
C LYS A 70 12.76 10.89 3.50
N VAL A 71 13.54 10.01 4.13
CA VAL A 71 13.94 8.74 3.52
C VAL A 71 13.02 7.67 4.04
N LEU A 72 12.12 7.24 3.16
CA LEU A 72 11.24 6.12 3.40
C LEU A 72 11.75 4.89 2.65
N HIS A 73 11.71 3.75 3.32
CA HIS A 73 11.95 2.45 2.72
C HIS A 73 10.60 1.71 2.66
N PRO A 74 9.94 1.67 1.49
CA PRO A 74 8.75 0.87 1.30
C PRO A 74 9.13 -0.59 1.00
N PHE A 75 8.35 -1.54 1.51
CA PHE A 75 8.50 -2.97 1.25
C PHE A 75 7.22 -3.73 1.56
N GLY A 76 7.05 -4.91 0.96
CA GLY A 76 6.02 -5.86 1.35
C GLY A 76 6.34 -6.54 2.68
N VAL A 77 5.32 -6.86 3.47
CA VAL A 77 5.48 -7.48 4.80
C VAL A 77 5.28 -8.98 4.71
N GLU A 78 6.31 -9.72 5.11
CA GLU A 78 6.21 -11.16 5.31
C GLU A 78 5.58 -11.44 6.68
N GLU A 79 4.31 -11.86 6.70
CA GLU A 79 3.57 -12.09 7.95
C GLU A 79 4.15 -13.25 8.80
N GLU A 80 4.98 -14.11 8.21
CA GLU A 80 5.65 -15.19 8.93
C GLU A 80 6.88 -14.71 9.73
N SER A 81 7.33 -13.46 9.54
CA SER A 81 8.54 -12.94 10.19
C SER A 81 8.34 -12.65 11.67
N ASP A 82 7.13 -12.22 12.07
CA ASP A 82 6.82 -11.69 13.40
C ASP A 82 5.37 -12.00 13.81
N ASP A 83 5.03 -11.76 15.08
CA ASP A 83 3.65 -11.85 15.57
C ASP A 83 2.86 -10.56 15.27
N TYR A 84 2.06 -10.61 14.21
CA TYR A 84 1.17 -9.51 13.78
C TYR A 84 -0.24 -9.57 14.38
N THR A 85 -0.54 -10.50 15.30
CA THR A 85 -1.90 -10.72 15.84
C THR A 85 -2.57 -9.43 16.35
N HIS A 86 -1.81 -8.57 17.02
CA HIS A 86 -2.32 -7.30 17.53
C HIS A 86 -2.54 -6.24 16.44
N VAL A 87 -1.68 -6.23 15.42
CA VAL A 87 -1.83 -5.35 14.26
C VAL A 87 -3.08 -5.76 13.48
N ASP A 88 -3.25 -7.06 13.25
CA ASP A 88 -4.42 -7.62 12.58
C ASP A 88 -5.71 -7.28 13.33
N ALA A 89 -5.69 -7.36 14.67
CA ALA A 89 -6.84 -6.98 15.50
C ALA A 89 -7.20 -5.49 15.35
N ILE A 90 -6.21 -4.61 15.23
CA ILE A 90 -6.43 -3.17 14.97
C ILE A 90 -7.07 -3.01 13.59
N PHE A 91 -6.49 -3.60 12.54
CA PHE A 91 -7.08 -3.53 11.21
C PHE A 91 -8.43 -4.24 11.10
N GLY A 92 -8.73 -5.20 11.97
CA GLY A 92 -10.05 -5.84 12.07
C GLY A 92 -11.10 -4.96 12.76
N THR A 93 -10.70 -3.85 13.37
CA THR A 93 -11.61 -2.87 13.98
C THR A 93 -12.18 -1.94 12.90
N ILE A 94 -12.92 -2.52 11.95
CA ILE A 94 -13.60 -1.78 10.87
C ILE A 94 -15.09 -1.67 11.18
N SER A 95 -15.65 -0.49 10.94
CA SER A 95 -17.08 -0.26 11.04
C SER A 95 -17.65 0.38 9.77
N SER A 96 -18.97 0.45 9.68
CA SER A 96 -19.65 1.21 8.63
C SER A 96 -19.42 2.73 8.71
N ARG A 97 -18.73 3.24 9.74
CA ARG A 97 -18.42 4.67 9.91
C ARG A 97 -16.95 5.04 9.77
N TYR A 98 -16.03 4.10 9.99
CA TYR A 98 -14.60 4.33 9.91
C TYR A 98 -13.86 3.02 9.61
N SER A 99 -12.70 3.14 8.99
CA SER A 99 -11.75 2.05 8.75
C SER A 99 -10.37 2.51 9.18
N ILE A 100 -9.54 1.57 9.63
CA ILE A 100 -8.14 1.84 9.95
C ILE A 100 -7.31 1.44 8.74
N LEU A 101 -6.62 2.41 8.16
CA LEU A 101 -5.84 2.25 6.92
C LEU A 101 -4.36 2.01 7.22
N ASN A 102 -3.89 2.62 8.31
CA ASN A 102 -2.49 2.67 8.67
C ASN A 102 -2.30 2.46 10.18
N VAL A 103 -1.30 1.68 10.55
CA VAL A 103 -0.85 1.46 11.93
C VAL A 103 0.64 1.75 12.00
N CYS A 104 1.05 2.76 12.77
CA CYS A 104 2.46 3.11 12.95
C CYS A 104 3.00 2.59 14.28
N LEU A 105 4.15 1.93 14.22
CA LEU A 105 4.87 1.30 15.31
C LEU A 105 6.23 1.99 15.48
N GLN A 106 6.58 2.32 16.72
CA GLN A 106 7.94 2.73 17.05
C GLN A 106 8.72 1.49 17.47
N GLU A 107 9.73 1.12 16.68
CA GLU A 107 10.43 -0.15 16.83
C GLU A 107 11.92 0.07 17.06
N ALA A 108 12.53 -0.79 17.87
CA ALA A 108 13.97 -0.82 18.07
C ALA A 108 14.55 -2.00 17.27
N MET A 109 15.16 -1.71 16.11
CA MET A 109 15.67 -2.71 15.19
C MET A 109 17.18 -2.87 15.34
N ALA A 110 17.61 -4.08 15.70
CA ALA A 110 19.01 -4.44 15.87
C ALA A 110 19.63 -4.99 14.57
N PHE A 111 19.59 -4.21 13.48
CA PHE A 111 20.08 -4.63 12.15
C PHE A 111 21.55 -5.09 12.13
N GLN A 112 22.36 -4.66 13.09
CA GLN A 112 23.79 -4.96 13.16
C GLN A 112 24.13 -5.99 14.26
N GLY A 113 23.15 -6.76 14.70
CA GLY A 113 23.31 -7.80 15.72
C GLY A 113 23.31 -7.28 17.16
N PRO A 114 23.39 -8.18 18.15
CA PRO A 114 23.14 -7.87 19.56
C PRO A 114 24.24 -7.00 20.21
N SER A 115 25.41 -6.91 19.59
CA SER A 115 26.55 -6.15 20.12
C SER A 115 26.52 -4.65 19.79
N ARG A 116 25.53 -4.19 19.02
CA ARG A 116 25.39 -2.77 18.65
C ARG A 116 24.03 -2.23 19.11
N PRO A 117 23.93 -0.93 19.44
CA PRO A 117 22.66 -0.33 19.81
C PRO A 117 21.61 -0.55 18.71
N ALA A 118 20.39 -0.90 19.13
CA ALA A 118 19.26 -0.94 18.22
C ALA A 118 18.99 0.46 17.66
N GLN A 119 18.67 0.52 16.38
CA GLN A 119 18.19 1.74 15.76
C GLN A 119 16.70 1.85 16.05
N VAL A 120 16.30 2.94 16.69
CA VAL A 120 14.88 3.26 16.83
C VAL A 120 14.39 3.73 15.47
N THR A 121 13.28 3.21 14.97
CA THR A 121 12.67 3.58 13.71
C THR A 121 11.16 3.71 13.90
N LEU A 122 10.52 4.47 13.01
CA LEU A 122 9.06 4.48 12.90
C LEU A 122 8.69 3.68 11.65
N ARG A 123 7.93 2.59 11.84
CA ARG A 123 7.40 1.74 10.78
C ARG A 123 5.89 1.88 10.71
N CYS A 124 5.34 2.24 9.57
CA CYS A 124 3.89 2.26 9.35
C CYS A 124 3.49 1.10 8.44
N LEU A 125 2.48 0.34 8.87
CA LEU A 125 1.88 -0.76 8.14
C LEU A 125 0.60 -0.28 7.47
N CYS A 126 0.36 -0.74 6.24
CA CYS A 126 -0.74 -0.29 5.39
C CYS A 126 -1.42 -1.47 4.68
N ARG A 127 -2.75 -1.39 4.50
CA ARG A 127 -3.60 -2.49 3.99
C ARG A 127 -4.35 -2.16 2.69
N GLU A 128 -3.86 -1.17 1.93
CA GLU A 128 -4.49 -0.67 0.69
C GLU A 128 -3.45 -0.21 -0.33
N ASP A 129 -3.78 -0.32 -1.63
CA ASP A 129 -2.87 0.03 -2.74
C ASP A 129 -2.44 1.51 -2.71
N GLY A 130 -3.31 2.42 -2.25
CA GLY A 130 -3.02 3.85 -2.10
C GLY A 130 -2.16 4.18 -0.88
N CYS A 131 -1.98 3.24 0.05
CA CYS A 131 -1.26 3.44 1.30
C CYS A 131 0.22 3.04 1.20
N ASN A 132 0.77 2.80 0.01
CA ASN A 132 2.18 2.51 -0.22
C ASN A 132 2.76 3.43 -1.30
N LEU A 133 3.07 4.67 -0.92
CA LEU A 133 3.54 5.72 -1.82
C LEU A 133 5.06 5.93 -1.71
N PRO A 134 5.81 6.07 -2.82
CA PRO A 134 7.23 6.39 -2.81
C PRO A 134 7.44 7.90 -2.58
N THR A 135 7.04 8.39 -1.42
CA THR A 135 7.16 9.80 -1.01
C THR A 135 7.79 9.91 0.39
N ASP A 136 7.92 11.10 0.96
CA ASP A 136 8.38 11.29 2.35
C ASP A 136 7.27 11.00 3.38
N LEU A 137 7.65 10.76 4.64
CA LEU A 137 6.69 10.34 5.67
C LEU A 137 5.59 11.37 5.90
N VAL A 138 5.90 12.67 5.85
CA VAL A 138 4.91 13.73 6.12
C VAL A 138 3.91 13.77 4.98
N SER A 139 4.39 13.81 3.73
CA SER A 139 3.53 13.75 2.53
C SER A 139 2.67 12.48 2.51
N TYR A 140 3.23 11.35 2.93
CA TYR A 140 2.52 10.09 3.04
C TYR A 140 1.38 10.16 4.07
N LEU A 141 1.65 10.66 5.27
CA LEU A 141 0.63 10.82 6.31
C LEU A 141 -0.43 11.85 5.91
N GLU A 142 -0.03 12.94 5.25
CA GLU A 142 -0.95 13.96 4.71
C GLU A 142 -1.85 13.40 3.61
N PHE A 143 -1.33 12.59 2.69
CA PHE A 143 -2.14 11.91 1.68
C PHE A 143 -3.26 11.09 2.33
N ASN A 144 -2.93 10.34 3.38
CA ASN A 144 -3.89 9.52 4.13
C ASN A 144 -4.96 10.32 4.90
N THR A 145 -4.87 11.65 4.96
CA THR A 145 -5.94 12.50 5.52
C THR A 145 -7.03 12.83 4.50
N ASN A 146 -6.79 12.58 3.21
CA ASN A 146 -7.67 12.94 2.11
C ASN A 146 -8.37 11.70 1.50
N PRO A 147 -9.52 11.86 0.81
CA PRO A 147 -10.12 10.80 0.03
C PRO A 147 -9.16 10.26 -1.05
N ILE A 148 -9.19 8.94 -1.31
CA ILE A 148 -8.39 8.33 -2.39
C ILE A 148 -8.85 8.90 -3.75
N PRO A 149 -7.93 9.43 -4.58
CA PRO A 149 -8.27 9.84 -5.94
C PRO A 149 -8.76 8.68 -6.78
N THR A 150 -9.81 8.88 -7.58
CA THR A 150 -10.35 7.87 -8.50
C THR A 150 -9.39 7.51 -9.64
N GLU A 151 -8.40 8.35 -9.90
CA GLU A 151 -7.28 8.06 -10.80
C GLU A 151 -6.20 7.31 -10.02
N GLN A 152 -6.21 5.97 -10.11
CA GLN A 152 -5.18 5.13 -9.50
C GLN A 152 -3.80 5.50 -10.08
N PHE A 153 -2.80 5.58 -9.20
CA PHE A 153 -1.41 5.85 -9.55
C PHE A 153 -0.92 4.88 -10.65
N PRO A 154 -0.04 5.36 -11.56
CA PRO A 154 0.35 4.67 -12.80
C PRO A 154 0.97 3.28 -12.60
#